data_AF-A0A946BYC2-F1
#
_entry.id   AF-A0A946BYC2-F1
#
_cell.length_a   1.000
_cell.length_b   1.000
_cell.length_c   1.000
_cell.angle_alpha   90.00
_cell.angle_beta   90.00
_cell.angle_gamma   90.00
#
_symmetry.space_group_name_H-M   'P 1'
#
loop_
_entity.id
_entity.type
_entity.pdbx_description
1 polymer ?
#
loop_
_entity_poly.entity_id
_entity_poly.type
_entity_poly.pdbx_seq_one_letter_code
_entity_poly.pdbx_strand_id
1 'polypeptide(L)'
;LIDDLAEIIGQQFVSQTRFDPQRRADTEQTLYEQIPSLLQALATQSEVSCSVEGHTARISADALRTVGQRLSAALAPLIPADTSCIALDSLLSSLPGLSLSSKQDQPLRTQAISPDAILPSATHLSRDNDELVFQRQVACTGASQSDTAAPQTRAADKSLVSHYLIAGHAATLIPGRIIAPGVSVTGATQIAITSDIEVRLNGETVDGDLTIKVGDHLVTGGVEVHFITVES
;
A
#
# COMPACT_ATOMS: atom_id res chain seq x y z
N LEU A 1 5.75 20.09 7.68
CA LEU A 1 6.19 18.72 7.31
C LEU A 1 6.66 18.69 5.87
N ILE A 2 5.76 18.80 4.87
CA ILE A 2 6.19 18.80 3.47
C ILE A 2 7.13 19.97 3.20
N ASP A 3 6.84 21.16 3.73
CA ASP A 3 7.74 22.31 3.58
C ASP A 3 9.12 22.05 4.20
N ASP A 4 9.19 21.43 5.38
CA ASP A 4 10.47 21.04 6.01
C ASP A 4 11.26 20.03 5.15
N LEU A 5 10.55 19.11 4.48
CA LEU A 5 11.16 18.16 3.55
C LEU A 5 11.67 18.88 2.29
N ALA A 6 10.85 19.75 1.70
CA ALA A 6 11.21 20.56 0.55
C ALA A 6 12.43 21.43 0.85
N GLU A 7 12.50 22.03 2.04
CA GLU A 7 13.63 22.82 2.51
C GLU A 7 14.93 22.01 2.54
N ILE A 8 14.92 20.84 3.19
CA ILE A 8 16.13 20.00 3.29
C ILE A 8 16.54 19.44 1.92
N ILE A 9 15.57 19.05 1.09
CA ILE A 9 15.85 18.61 -0.29
C ILE A 9 16.43 19.77 -1.10
N GLY A 10 15.89 20.98 -0.99
CA GLY A 10 16.43 22.18 -1.62
C GLY A 10 17.87 22.46 -1.19
N GLN A 11 18.19 22.28 0.09
CA GLN A 11 19.57 22.42 0.58
C GLN A 11 20.53 21.39 -0.05
N GLN A 12 20.07 20.15 -0.29
CA GLN A 12 20.84 19.14 -1.03
C GLN A 12 21.08 19.59 -2.48
N PHE A 13 20.06 20.14 -3.16
CA PHE A 13 20.20 20.71 -4.49
C PHE A 13 21.23 21.84 -4.54
N VAL A 14 21.14 22.81 -3.62
CA VAL A 14 22.06 23.95 -3.56
C VAL A 14 23.48 23.49 -3.31
N SER A 15 23.70 22.55 -2.38
CA SER A 15 25.03 22.06 -2.04
C SER A 15 25.72 21.29 -3.19
N GLN A 16 24.94 20.59 -4.02
CA GLN A 16 25.48 19.73 -5.09
C GLN A 16 25.52 20.40 -6.46
N THR A 17 24.55 21.28 -6.75
CA THR A 17 24.33 21.82 -8.10
C THR A 17 24.35 23.36 -8.15
N ARG A 18 24.33 24.04 -6.99
CA ARG A 18 24.12 25.49 -6.84
C ARG A 18 22.77 26.01 -7.33
N PHE A 19 21.89 25.12 -7.79
CA PHE A 19 20.51 25.43 -8.14
C PHE A 19 19.63 25.27 -6.90
N ASP A 20 18.70 26.22 -6.72
CA ASP A 20 17.72 26.19 -5.64
C ASP A 20 16.33 26.01 -6.26
N PRO A 21 15.72 24.81 -6.15
CA PRO A 21 14.41 24.53 -6.74
C PRO A 21 13.29 25.37 -6.13
N GLN A 22 13.46 25.97 -4.95
CA GLN A 22 12.41 26.75 -4.28
C GLN A 22 12.38 28.24 -4.70
N ARG A 23 13.30 28.68 -5.55
CA ARG A 23 13.34 30.10 -5.98
C ARG A 23 12.28 30.49 -7.01
N ARG A 24 11.71 29.52 -7.72
CA ARG A 24 10.69 29.73 -8.76
C ARG A 24 9.53 28.78 -8.49
N ALA A 25 8.31 29.29 -8.66
CA ALA A 25 7.10 28.52 -8.42
C ALA A 25 7.05 27.21 -9.24
N ASP A 26 7.47 27.23 -10.51
CA ASP A 26 7.41 26.04 -11.38
C ASP A 26 8.32 24.91 -10.88
N THR A 27 9.54 25.25 -10.46
CA THR A 27 10.53 24.29 -9.99
C THR A 27 10.24 23.84 -8.56
N GLU A 28 9.64 24.72 -7.76
CA GLU A 28 9.14 24.42 -6.43
C GLU A 28 8.01 23.40 -6.55
N GLN A 29 6.98 23.69 -7.33
CA GLN A 29 5.87 22.78 -7.57
C GLN A 29 6.36 21.41 -8.08
N THR A 30 7.31 21.40 -9.02
CA THR A 30 7.93 20.16 -9.51
C THR A 30 8.59 19.38 -8.38
N LEU A 31 9.28 20.04 -7.45
CA LEU A 31 9.87 19.40 -6.28
C LEU A 31 8.78 18.81 -5.37
N TYR A 32 7.74 19.57 -5.03
CA TYR A 32 6.65 19.11 -4.16
C TYR A 32 5.95 17.86 -4.71
N GLU A 33 5.71 17.82 -6.03
CA GLU A 33 5.12 16.66 -6.72
C GLU A 33 6.00 15.41 -6.66
N GLN A 34 7.32 15.56 -6.56
CA GLN A 34 8.26 14.43 -6.48
C GLN A 34 8.49 13.90 -5.06
N ILE A 35 8.19 14.68 -4.01
CA ILE A 35 8.45 14.29 -2.61
C ILE A 35 7.86 12.91 -2.26
N PRO A 36 6.59 12.59 -2.58
CA PRO A 36 6.03 11.28 -2.22
C PRO A 36 6.82 10.10 -2.81
N SER A 37 7.16 10.19 -4.10
CA SER A 37 7.94 9.19 -4.83
C SER A 37 9.34 9.05 -4.25
N LEU A 38 9.97 10.17 -3.88
CA LEU A 38 11.29 10.18 -3.25
C LEU A 38 11.27 9.49 -1.89
N LEU A 39 10.29 9.79 -1.03
CA LEU A 39 10.18 9.13 0.27
C LEU A 39 9.95 7.62 0.12
N GLN A 40 9.09 7.20 -0.81
CA GLN A 40 8.86 5.78 -1.08
C GLN A 40 10.15 5.06 -1.51
N ALA A 41 10.95 5.68 -2.38
CA ALA A 41 12.23 5.11 -2.78
C ALA A 41 13.24 5.08 -1.62
N LEU A 42 13.28 6.14 -0.80
CA LEU A 42 14.16 6.26 0.38
C LEU A 42 13.76 5.33 1.54
N ALA A 43 12.56 4.75 1.52
CA ALA A 43 12.17 3.70 2.46
C ALA A 43 13.01 2.42 2.31
N THR A 44 13.56 2.18 1.11
CA THR A 44 14.39 0.99 0.80
C THR A 44 15.84 1.34 0.41
N GLN A 45 16.09 2.58 0.02
CA GLN A 45 17.40 3.06 -0.45
C GLN A 45 17.96 4.13 0.48
N SER A 46 19.28 4.15 0.69
CA SER A 46 19.92 5.19 1.50
C SER A 46 20.00 6.54 0.80
N GLU A 47 20.01 6.54 -0.54
CA GLU A 47 20.07 7.73 -1.39
C GLU A 47 19.29 7.52 -2.69
N VAL A 48 18.66 8.58 -3.22
CA VAL A 48 17.89 8.56 -4.47
C VAL A 48 18.21 9.82 -5.29
N SER A 49 18.37 9.69 -6.60
CA SER A 49 18.57 10.84 -7.50
C SER A 49 17.24 11.55 -7.76
N CYS A 50 17.19 12.85 -7.52
CA CYS A 50 16.08 13.75 -7.83
C CYS A 50 16.51 14.71 -8.93
N SER A 51 15.64 14.93 -9.93
CA SER A 51 15.94 15.87 -11.02
C SER A 51 14.84 16.91 -11.19
N VAL A 52 15.24 18.18 -11.20
CA VAL A 52 14.37 19.34 -11.38
C VAL A 52 15.03 20.28 -12.40
N GLU A 53 14.33 20.62 -13.47
CA GLU A 53 14.82 21.54 -14.53
C GLU A 53 16.24 21.18 -15.04
N GLY A 54 16.51 19.89 -15.26
CA GLY A 54 17.82 19.41 -15.75
C GLY A 54 18.96 19.40 -14.73
N HIS A 55 18.71 19.85 -13.50
CA HIS A 55 19.64 19.72 -12.39
C HIS A 55 19.32 18.44 -11.61
N THR A 56 20.34 17.64 -11.34
CA THR A 56 20.19 16.38 -10.59
C THR A 56 20.97 16.44 -9.28
N ALA A 57 20.29 16.17 -8.17
CA ALA A 57 20.89 16.07 -6.84
C ALA A 57 20.60 14.69 -6.24
N ARG A 58 21.53 14.18 -5.44
CA ARG A 58 21.34 12.95 -4.66
C ARG A 58 20.72 13.30 -3.31
N ILE A 59 19.53 12.78 -3.04
CA ILE A 59 18.80 13.01 -1.80
C ILE A 59 19.07 11.83 -0.88
N SER A 60 19.59 12.09 0.32
CA SER A 60 19.87 11.03 1.29
C SER A 60 18.73 10.88 2.31
N ALA A 61 18.43 9.63 2.66
CA ALA A 61 17.46 9.33 3.72
C ALA A 61 17.91 9.92 5.07
N ASP A 62 19.22 9.96 5.30
CA ASP A 62 19.82 10.52 6.51
C ASP A 62 19.54 12.03 6.66
N ALA A 63 19.59 12.80 5.57
CA ALA A 63 19.28 14.22 5.62
C ALA A 63 17.83 14.48 6.05
N LEU A 64 16.89 13.61 5.64
CA LEU A 64 15.47 13.73 5.98
C LEU A 64 15.13 13.18 7.37
N ARG A 65 16.04 12.39 7.98
CA ARG A 65 15.81 11.71 9.26
C ARG A 65 15.43 12.65 10.40
N THR A 66 16.01 13.85 10.42
CA THR A 66 15.70 14.89 11.41
C THR A 66 14.22 15.30 11.39
N VAL A 67 13.59 15.31 10.21
CA VAL A 67 12.16 15.65 10.08
C VAL A 67 11.30 14.55 10.70
N GLY A 68 11.58 13.28 10.39
CA GLY A 68 10.89 12.14 10.98
C GLY A 68 11.08 12.05 12.49
N GLN A 69 12.27 12.33 13.00
CA GLN A 69 12.54 12.35 14.45
C GLN A 69 11.79 13.46 15.17
N ARG A 70 11.73 14.67 14.59
CA ARG A 70 10.93 15.77 15.13
C ARG A 70 9.45 15.42 15.17
N LEU A 71 8.93 14.82 14.09
CA LEU A 71 7.54 14.37 14.05
C LEU A 71 7.27 13.28 15.10
N SER A 72 8.19 12.32 15.24
CA SER A 72 8.11 11.27 16.26
C SER A 72 8.02 11.85 17.67
N ALA A 73 8.88 12.82 17.99
CA ALA A 73 8.89 13.49 19.29
C ALA A 73 7.60 14.29 19.54
N ALA A 74 7.05 14.94 18.50
CA ALA A 74 5.78 15.65 18.59
C ALA A 74 4.58 14.73 18.79
N LEU A 75 4.61 13.52 18.20
CA LEU A 75 3.54 12.53 18.30
C LEU A 75 3.59 11.74 19.62
N ALA A 76 4.78 11.47 20.16
CA ALA A 76 4.98 10.69 21.39
C ALA A 76 4.03 11.05 22.56
N PRO A 77 3.82 12.33 22.95
CA PRO A 77 2.91 12.66 24.04
C PRO A 77 1.42 12.46 23.71
N LEU A 78 1.06 12.36 22.43
CA LEU A 78 -0.32 12.24 21.96
C LEU A 78 -0.81 10.79 21.89
N ILE A 79 0.12 9.83 21.95
CA ILE A 79 -0.16 8.39 21.82
C ILE A 79 -0.66 7.84 23.18
N PRO A 80 -1.89 7.27 23.22
CA PRO A 80 -2.41 6.59 24.40
C PRO A 80 -1.52 5.42 24.84
N ALA A 81 -1.45 5.17 26.16
CA ALA A 81 -0.55 4.16 26.74
C ALA A 81 -0.86 2.73 26.30
N ASP A 82 -2.12 2.45 25.97
CA ASP A 82 -2.69 1.17 25.55
C ASP A 82 -2.71 0.99 24.02
N THR A 83 -2.12 1.93 23.27
CA THR A 83 -2.03 1.82 21.80
C THR A 83 -1.12 0.65 21.43
N SER A 84 -1.64 -0.30 20.66
CA SER A 84 -0.87 -1.44 20.14
C SER A 84 -0.45 -1.25 18.68
N CYS A 85 -1.19 -0.46 17.92
CA CYS A 85 -0.97 -0.20 16.50
C CYS A 85 -1.34 1.25 16.14
N ILE A 86 -0.56 1.86 15.25
CA ILE A 86 -0.84 3.18 14.67
C ILE A 86 -0.97 3.06 13.16
N ALA A 87 -2.12 3.47 12.66
CA ALA A 87 -2.36 3.68 11.24
C ALA A 87 -1.65 4.96 10.76
N LEU A 88 -0.90 4.87 9.67
CA LEU A 88 -0.26 5.99 9.01
C LEU A 88 -0.69 6.02 7.55
N ASP A 89 -0.81 7.20 6.96
CA ASP A 89 -0.89 7.29 5.51
C ASP A 89 0.43 6.84 4.86
N SER A 90 0.38 6.54 3.55
CA SER A 90 1.52 6.02 2.79
C SER A 90 2.76 6.93 2.79
N LEU A 91 2.56 8.25 2.85
CA LEU A 91 3.65 9.22 2.88
C LEU A 91 4.39 9.15 4.22
N LEU A 92 3.64 9.22 5.33
CA LEU A 92 4.20 9.13 6.68
C LEU A 92 4.86 7.78 6.93
N SER A 93 4.27 6.68 6.44
CA SER A 93 4.89 5.35 6.54
C SER A 93 6.25 5.25 5.88
N SER A 94 6.53 6.10 4.89
CA SER A 94 7.79 6.12 4.14
C SER A 94 8.79 7.16 4.67
N LEU A 95 8.44 7.92 5.70
CA LEU A 95 9.26 9.03 6.20
C LEU A 95 10.49 8.51 6.98
N PRO A 96 11.73 8.80 6.52
CA PRO A 96 12.93 8.39 7.25
C PRO A 96 12.97 9.00 8.64
N GLY A 97 13.33 8.19 9.64
CA GLY A 97 13.44 8.65 11.03
C GLY A 97 12.13 8.73 11.80
N LEU A 98 10.98 8.42 11.17
CA LEU A 98 9.73 8.26 11.90
C LEU A 98 9.76 6.94 12.69
N SER A 99 9.70 7.04 14.01
CA SER A 99 9.67 5.89 14.92
C SER A 99 8.75 6.22 16.08
N LEU A 100 7.68 5.44 16.23
CA LEU A 100 6.67 5.64 17.26
C LEU A 100 6.84 4.57 18.34
N SER A 101 6.94 5.01 19.58
CA SER A 101 7.07 4.12 20.75
C SER A 101 5.92 4.37 21.72
N SER A 102 5.55 3.33 22.46
CA SER A 102 4.64 3.46 23.58
C SER A 102 5.32 4.21 24.73
N LYS A 103 4.55 4.58 25.77
CA LYS A 103 5.10 5.17 27.00
C LYS A 103 6.11 4.28 27.74
N GLN A 104 6.18 3.00 27.38
CA GLN A 104 7.15 2.04 27.94
C GLN A 104 8.39 1.88 27.04
N ASP A 105 8.62 2.82 26.11
CA ASP A 105 9.69 2.78 25.10
C ASP A 105 9.66 1.54 24.19
N GLN A 106 8.51 0.85 24.13
CA GLN A 106 8.34 -0.28 23.23
C GLN A 106 7.95 0.24 21.84
N PRO A 107 8.64 -0.15 20.75
CA PRO A 107 8.24 0.23 19.40
C PRO A 107 6.82 -0.23 19.11
N LEU A 108 5.99 0.69 18.60
CA LEU A 108 4.62 0.42 18.19
C LEU A 108 4.61 -0.17 16.79
N ARG A 109 3.64 -1.07 16.54
CA ARG A 109 3.36 -1.47 15.18
C ARG A 109 2.79 -0.28 14.41
N THR A 110 3.34 -0.01 13.24
CA THR A 110 2.77 0.93 12.30
C THR A 110 2.21 0.17 11.11
N GLN A 111 1.07 0.64 10.59
CA GLN A 111 0.45 0.09 9.39
C GLN A 111 0.23 1.22 8.41
N ALA A 112 0.77 1.06 7.20
CA ALA A 112 0.46 1.94 6.08
C ALA A 112 -0.98 1.68 5.64
N ILE A 113 -1.78 2.73 5.57
CA ILE A 113 -3.15 2.69 5.06
C ILE A 113 -3.14 3.36 3.69
N SER A 114 -3.56 2.62 2.67
CA SER A 114 -3.80 3.18 1.35
C SER A 114 -5.02 4.12 1.38
N PRO A 115 -5.05 5.18 0.55
CA PRO A 115 -6.21 6.06 0.46
C PRO A 115 -7.53 5.30 0.24
N ASP A 116 -7.47 4.21 -0.53
CA ASP A 116 -8.62 3.36 -0.83
C ASP A 116 -9.14 2.57 0.38
N ALA A 117 -8.30 2.29 1.38
CA ALA A 117 -8.69 1.63 2.62
C ALA A 117 -9.41 2.57 3.62
N ILE A 118 -9.33 3.89 3.39
CA ILE A 118 -10.03 4.89 4.21
C ILE A 118 -11.53 4.88 3.90
N LEU A 119 -11.93 4.67 2.64
CA LEU A 119 -13.34 4.67 2.22
C LEU A 119 -14.18 3.57 2.89
N PRO A 120 -13.74 2.29 2.93
CA PRO A 120 -14.43 1.24 3.66
C PRO A 120 -14.45 1.51 5.17
N SER A 121 -13.38 2.09 5.72
CA SER A 121 -13.32 2.45 7.14
C SER A 121 -14.31 3.57 7.50
N ALA A 122 -14.71 4.39 6.52
CA ALA A 122 -15.68 5.48 6.72
C ALA A 122 -17.07 4.97 7.10
N THR A 123 -17.46 3.74 6.75
CA THR A 123 -18.75 3.16 7.17
C THR A 123 -18.80 2.85 8.66
N HIS A 124 -17.64 2.79 9.32
CA HIS A 124 -17.51 2.58 10.76
C HIS A 124 -17.35 3.88 11.55
N LEU A 125 -17.26 5.02 10.87
CA LEU A 125 -17.26 6.32 11.51
C LEU A 125 -18.70 6.68 11.90
N SER A 126 -19.03 6.49 13.19
CA SER A 126 -20.30 6.94 13.77
C SER A 126 -20.58 8.41 13.44
N ARG A 127 -21.61 8.67 12.62
CA ARG A 127 -22.25 9.98 12.51
C ARG A 127 -23.38 10.01 13.51
N ASP A 128 -23.22 10.79 14.58
CA ASP A 128 -24.39 11.19 15.37
C ASP A 128 -24.98 12.46 14.75
N ASN A 129 -26.31 12.58 14.83
CA ASN A 129 -27.15 13.53 14.12
C ASN A 129 -26.60 14.98 14.10
N ASP A 130 -26.03 15.39 12.95
CA ASP A 130 -25.57 16.76 12.61
C ASP A 130 -24.32 17.33 13.32
N GLU A 131 -23.54 16.54 14.06
CA GLU A 131 -22.30 17.02 14.68
C GLU A 131 -21.02 16.32 14.15
N LEU A 132 -20.00 17.11 13.81
CA LEU A 132 -18.69 16.59 13.41
C LEU A 132 -17.95 16.05 14.65
N VAL A 133 -18.06 14.74 14.88
CA VAL A 133 -17.32 14.06 15.95
C VAL A 133 -15.92 13.69 15.48
N PHE A 134 -14.89 14.20 16.15
CA PHE A 134 -13.50 13.83 15.88
C PHE A 134 -13.19 12.44 16.44
N GLN A 135 -13.07 11.45 15.56
CA GLN A 135 -12.74 10.08 15.93
C GLN A 135 -11.24 9.83 15.86
N ARG A 136 -10.65 9.52 17.00
CA ARG A 136 -9.20 9.25 17.15
C ARG A 136 -8.83 7.78 17.01
N GLN A 137 -9.83 6.90 17.00
CA GLN A 137 -9.67 5.46 16.99
C GLN A 137 -10.73 4.86 16.08
N VAL A 138 -10.33 3.89 15.27
CA VAL A 138 -11.21 3.11 14.41
C VAL A 138 -10.85 1.65 14.63
N ALA A 139 -11.86 0.78 14.68
CA ALA A 139 -11.61 -0.64 14.76
C ALA A 139 -10.92 -1.09 13.46
N CYS A 140 -9.70 -1.62 13.56
CA CYS A 140 -9.02 -2.21 12.42
C CYS A 140 -9.70 -3.55 12.07
N THR A 141 -10.68 -3.54 11.17
CA THR A 141 -11.25 -4.77 10.60
C THR A 141 -10.25 -5.37 9.61
N GLY A 142 -9.26 -6.11 10.12
CA GLY A 142 -8.24 -6.73 9.26
C GLY A 142 -6.98 -7.26 9.94
N ALA A 143 -6.89 -7.29 11.28
CA ALA A 143 -5.83 -8.01 11.95
C ALA A 143 -6.43 -9.21 12.68
N SER A 144 -6.46 -10.37 12.02
CA SER A 144 -6.48 -11.63 12.76
C SER A 144 -5.30 -11.60 13.72
N GLN A 145 -5.62 -11.51 15.02
CA GLN A 145 -4.69 -11.79 16.09
C GLN A 145 -4.21 -13.23 15.91
N SER A 146 -3.03 -13.42 15.33
CA SER A 146 -2.30 -14.66 15.51
C SER A 146 -1.65 -14.60 16.89
N ASP A 147 -2.48 -14.85 17.90
CA ASP A 147 -2.01 -15.23 19.22
C ASP A 147 -1.17 -16.50 19.11
N THR A 148 -0.07 -16.47 19.84
CA THR A 148 0.96 -17.50 19.98
C THR A 148 0.37 -18.91 20.14
N ALA A 149 0.53 -19.77 19.13
CA ALA A 149 0.44 -21.21 19.28
C ALA A 149 1.75 -21.87 18.83
N ALA A 150 2.24 -22.78 19.68
CA ALA A 150 3.49 -23.52 19.61
C ALA A 150 3.76 -24.18 18.23
N PRO A 151 5.03 -24.43 17.87
CA PRO A 151 5.43 -24.85 16.54
C PRO A 151 4.90 -26.25 16.23
N GLN A 152 3.85 -26.31 15.40
CA GLN A 152 3.43 -27.55 14.77
C GLN A 152 4.02 -27.61 13.36
N THR A 153 4.81 -28.67 13.18
CA THR A 153 5.47 -29.14 11.98
C THR A 153 4.73 -28.80 10.67
N ARG A 154 5.41 -27.97 9.87
CA ARG A 154 5.31 -27.73 8.44
C ARG A 154 4.57 -28.84 7.67
N ALA A 155 3.33 -28.58 7.28
CA ALA A 155 2.72 -29.14 6.08
C ALA A 155 2.64 -28.00 5.05
N ALA A 156 3.09 -28.25 3.82
CA ALA A 156 3.26 -27.25 2.77
C ALA A 156 1.98 -26.44 2.54
N ASP A 157 2.07 -25.13 2.78
CA ASP A 157 0.98 -24.20 2.55
C ASP A 157 0.75 -24.07 1.04
N LYS A 158 -0.42 -24.52 0.57
CA LYS A 158 -0.85 -24.29 -0.81
C LYS A 158 -1.25 -22.82 -0.89
N SER A 159 -0.42 -22.01 -1.54
CA SER A 159 -0.78 -20.63 -1.88
C SER A 159 -2.16 -20.63 -2.59
N LEU A 160 -3.15 -20.01 -1.96
CA LEU A 160 -4.52 -19.90 -2.47
C LEU A 160 -4.62 -18.67 -3.37
N VAL A 161 -5.30 -18.79 -4.51
CA VAL A 161 -5.53 -17.67 -5.43
C VAL A 161 -6.28 -16.55 -4.71
N SER A 162 -5.73 -15.34 -4.74
CA SER A 162 -6.40 -14.16 -4.16
C SER A 162 -6.83 -13.13 -5.22
N HIS A 163 -6.17 -13.10 -6.37
CA HIS A 163 -6.40 -12.11 -7.41
C HIS A 163 -6.36 -12.73 -8.81
N TYR A 164 -6.90 -11.99 -9.78
CA TYR A 164 -6.74 -12.26 -11.20
C TYR A 164 -6.15 -11.04 -11.91
N LEU A 165 -5.37 -11.26 -12.96
CA LEU A 165 -4.70 -10.25 -13.76
C LEU A 165 -5.25 -10.26 -15.19
N ILE A 166 -5.68 -9.10 -15.68
CA ILE A 166 -6.10 -8.90 -17.08
C ILE A 166 -5.38 -7.68 -17.62
N ALA A 167 -4.65 -7.81 -18.74
CA ALA A 167 -3.93 -6.71 -19.39
C ALA A 167 -3.05 -5.87 -18.43
N GLY A 168 -2.43 -6.51 -17.44
CA GLY A 168 -1.59 -5.83 -16.44
C GLY A 168 -2.33 -5.24 -15.24
N HIS A 169 -3.66 -5.35 -15.18
CA HIS A 169 -4.46 -4.89 -14.05
C HIS A 169 -4.89 -6.05 -13.16
N ALA A 170 -4.46 -6.01 -11.90
CA ALA A 170 -4.83 -7.00 -10.89
C ALA A 170 -6.13 -6.59 -10.19
N ALA A 171 -7.05 -7.54 -10.03
CA ALA A 171 -8.30 -7.35 -9.30
C ALA A 171 -8.56 -8.54 -8.36
N THR A 172 -9.18 -8.27 -7.22
CA THR A 172 -9.48 -9.29 -6.22
C THR A 172 -10.52 -10.27 -6.75
N LEU A 173 -10.32 -11.54 -6.42
CA LEU A 173 -11.24 -12.62 -6.74
C LEU A 173 -12.44 -12.58 -5.77
N ILE A 174 -13.57 -12.06 -6.24
CA ILE A 174 -14.78 -11.86 -5.43
C ILE A 174 -15.90 -12.76 -5.98
N PRO A 175 -16.53 -13.63 -5.17
CA PRO A 175 -17.67 -14.44 -5.59
C PRO A 175 -18.81 -13.60 -6.16
N GLY A 176 -19.45 -14.09 -7.22
CA GLY A 176 -20.51 -13.41 -7.97
C GLY A 176 -20.00 -12.44 -9.05
N ARG A 177 -18.68 -12.22 -9.15
CA ARG A 177 -18.10 -11.33 -10.17
C ARG A 177 -17.87 -12.06 -11.49
N ILE A 178 -18.21 -11.38 -12.60
CA ILE A 178 -17.85 -11.82 -13.95
C ILE A 178 -16.43 -11.31 -14.24
N ILE A 179 -15.50 -12.22 -14.51
CA ILE A 179 -14.08 -11.89 -14.75
C ILE A 179 -13.81 -11.68 -16.24
N ALA A 180 -14.44 -12.50 -17.06
CA ALA A 180 -14.31 -12.47 -18.51
C ALA A 180 -15.62 -12.99 -19.13
N PRO A 181 -15.84 -12.81 -20.45
CA PRO A 181 -17.05 -13.31 -21.10
C PRO A 181 -17.29 -14.79 -20.81
N GLY A 182 -18.46 -15.09 -20.24
CA GLY A 182 -18.86 -16.44 -19.87
C GLY A 182 -18.17 -17.05 -18.65
N VAL A 183 -17.37 -16.28 -17.90
CA VAL A 183 -16.65 -16.76 -16.71
C VAL A 183 -17.00 -15.93 -15.48
N SER A 184 -17.57 -16.59 -14.48
CA SER A 184 -17.96 -15.98 -13.21
C SER A 184 -17.33 -16.69 -12.01
N VAL A 185 -17.02 -15.96 -10.95
CA VAL A 185 -16.51 -16.55 -9.70
C VAL A 185 -17.68 -17.09 -8.89
N THR A 186 -17.64 -18.37 -8.53
CA THR A 186 -18.68 -19.01 -7.71
C THR A 186 -18.24 -19.26 -6.27
N GLY A 187 -16.93 -19.32 -6.01
CA GLY A 187 -16.37 -19.53 -4.68
C GLY A 187 -14.97 -18.95 -4.52
N ALA A 188 -14.36 -19.16 -3.36
CA ALA A 188 -13.05 -18.57 -3.03
C ALA A 188 -11.93 -18.93 -4.02
N THR A 189 -12.01 -20.09 -4.67
CA THR A 189 -11.09 -20.51 -5.74
C THR A 189 -11.87 -21.26 -6.82
N GLN A 190 -13.13 -20.91 -7.04
CA GLN A 190 -14.01 -21.61 -7.97
C GLN A 190 -14.59 -20.64 -8.99
N ILE A 191 -14.62 -21.07 -10.24
CA ILE A 191 -15.22 -20.34 -11.36
C ILE A 191 -16.26 -21.22 -12.05
N ALA A 192 -17.34 -20.61 -12.53
CA ALA A 192 -18.32 -21.22 -13.41
C ALA A 192 -18.15 -20.69 -14.82
N ILE A 193 -18.17 -21.60 -15.79
CA ILE A 193 -18.09 -21.30 -17.21
C ILE A 193 -19.44 -21.58 -17.86
N THR A 194 -20.01 -20.57 -18.53
CA THR A 194 -21.23 -20.73 -19.31
C THR A 194 -20.93 -21.44 -20.64
N SER A 195 -21.80 -22.38 -21.02
CA SER A 195 -21.58 -23.28 -22.17
C SER A 195 -21.68 -22.62 -23.55
N ASP A 196 -21.85 -21.29 -23.61
CA ASP A 196 -22.03 -20.51 -24.83
C ASP A 196 -20.71 -19.96 -25.40
N ILE A 197 -19.60 -20.07 -24.67
CA ILE A 197 -18.28 -19.56 -25.06
C ILE A 197 -17.21 -20.62 -24.84
N GLU A 198 -16.31 -20.78 -25.81
CA GLU A 198 -15.14 -21.66 -25.66
C GLU A 198 -14.13 -21.01 -24.71
N VAL A 199 -13.90 -21.64 -23.56
CA VAL A 199 -12.93 -21.21 -22.56
C VAL A 199 -11.82 -22.23 -22.45
N ARG A 200 -10.58 -21.75 -22.47
CA ARG A 200 -9.38 -22.59 -22.34
C ARG A 200 -8.67 -22.29 -21.05
N LEU A 201 -8.54 -23.28 -20.17
CA LEU A 201 -7.75 -23.20 -18.94
C LEU A 201 -6.46 -23.99 -19.15
N ASN A 202 -5.31 -23.33 -19.02
CA ASN A 202 -3.98 -23.90 -19.27
C ASN A 202 -3.84 -24.60 -20.64
N GLY A 203 -4.63 -24.16 -21.63
CA GLY A 203 -4.65 -24.71 -22.99
C GLY A 203 -5.68 -25.82 -23.22
N GLU A 204 -6.38 -26.30 -22.20
CA GLU A 204 -7.45 -27.30 -22.32
C GLU A 204 -8.81 -26.62 -22.34
N THR A 205 -9.70 -27.06 -23.25
CA THR A 205 -11.08 -26.55 -23.31
C THR A 205 -11.86 -27.11 -22.12
N VAL A 206 -12.50 -26.22 -21.35
CA VAL A 206 -13.14 -26.55 -20.08
C VAL A 206 -14.55 -25.95 -20.00
N ASP A 207 -15.46 -26.62 -19.29
CA ASP A 207 -16.83 -26.18 -19.05
C ASP A 207 -17.27 -26.44 -17.59
N GLY A 208 -18.37 -25.80 -17.18
CA GLY A 208 -18.97 -25.99 -15.85
C GLY A 208 -18.18 -25.35 -14.70
N ASP A 209 -18.31 -25.93 -13.51
CA ASP A 209 -17.69 -25.43 -12.28
C ASP A 209 -16.29 -26.02 -12.09
N LEU A 210 -15.29 -25.15 -11.99
CA LEU A 210 -13.88 -25.53 -11.93
C LEU A 210 -13.19 -24.89 -10.73
N THR A 211 -12.22 -25.62 -10.16
CA THR A 211 -11.35 -25.09 -9.12
C THR A 211 -10.04 -24.60 -9.73
N ILE A 212 -9.72 -23.33 -9.50
CA ILE A 212 -8.53 -22.66 -10.01
C ILE A 212 -7.38 -22.64 -8.99
N LYS A 213 -6.15 -22.62 -9.49
CA LYS A 213 -4.90 -22.60 -8.73
C LYS A 213 -4.03 -21.41 -9.15
N VAL A 214 -3.08 -21.08 -8.28
CA VAL A 214 -2.10 -20.02 -8.56
C VAL A 214 -1.25 -20.44 -9.77
N GLY A 215 -1.11 -19.53 -10.73
CA GLY A 215 -0.43 -19.77 -12.00
C GLY A 215 -1.33 -20.28 -13.11
N ASP A 216 -2.61 -20.57 -12.83
CA ASP A 216 -3.56 -20.92 -13.89
C ASP A 216 -3.76 -19.74 -14.85
N HIS A 217 -3.80 -20.07 -16.14
CA HIS A 217 -3.99 -19.13 -17.24
C HIS A 217 -5.26 -19.48 -18.00
N LEU A 218 -6.21 -18.56 -18.05
CA LEU A 218 -7.49 -18.72 -18.72
C LEU A 218 -7.59 -17.80 -19.92
N VAL A 219 -8.06 -18.35 -21.04
CA VAL A 219 -8.31 -17.61 -22.28
C VAL A 219 -9.76 -17.78 -22.71
N THR A 220 -10.48 -16.67 -22.87
CA THR A 220 -11.87 -16.66 -23.34
C THR A 220 -12.16 -15.39 -24.13
N GLY A 221 -12.81 -15.50 -25.30
CA GLY A 221 -13.24 -14.33 -26.08
C GLY A 221 -12.13 -13.33 -26.43
N GLY A 222 -10.87 -13.77 -26.53
CA GLY A 222 -9.70 -12.90 -26.75
C GLY A 222 -9.15 -12.20 -25.50
N VAL A 223 -9.69 -12.51 -24.32
CA VAL A 223 -9.22 -12.02 -23.01
C VAL A 223 -8.36 -13.09 -22.35
N GLU A 224 -7.17 -12.70 -21.91
CA GLU A 224 -6.24 -13.51 -21.12
C GLU A 224 -6.34 -13.13 -19.64
N VAL A 225 -6.49 -14.14 -18.79
CA VAL A 225 -6.65 -14.00 -17.34
C VAL A 225 -5.60 -14.86 -16.65
N HIS A 226 -4.78 -14.26 -15.77
CA HIS A 226 -3.85 -15.01 -14.92
C HIS A 226 -4.30 -15.00 -13.47
N PHE A 227 -4.36 -16.16 -12.84
CA PHE A 227 -4.70 -16.30 -11.43
C PHE A 227 -3.44 -16.26 -10.56
N ILE A 228 -3.40 -15.31 -9.62
CA ILE A 228 -2.21 -15.01 -8.82
C ILE A 228 -2.54 -14.98 -7.33
N THR A 229 -1.49 -15.15 -6.53
CA THR A 229 -1.48 -14.75 -5.13
C THR A 229 -0.76 -13.42 -5.02
N VAL A 230 -1.37 -12.48 -4.32
CA VAL A 230 -0.69 -11.26 -3.83
C VAL A 230 -0.42 -11.49 -2.34
N GLU A 231 0.86 -11.48 -1.94
CA GLU A 231 1.25 -11.49 -0.54
C GLU A 231 0.72 -10.21 0.11
N SER A 232 -0.05 -10.37 1.19
CA SER A 232 -0.69 -9.29 1.94
C SER A 232 0.27 -8.67 2.95
#